data_AF-M5C584-F1
#
_entry.id   AF-M5C584-F1
#
_cell.length_a   1.000
_cell.length_b   1.000
_cell.length_c   1.000
_cell.angle_alpha   90.00
_cell.angle_beta   90.00
_cell.angle_gamma   90.00
#
_symmetry.space_group_name_H-M   'P 1'
#
loop_
_entity.id
_entity.type
_entity.pdbx_description
1 polymer ?
#
loop_
_entity_poly.entity_id
_entity_poly.type
_entity_poly.pdbx_seq_one_letter_code
_entity_poly.pdbx_strand_id
1 'polypeptide(L)'
;MPGPPTWRADALQRCVTAQKVRVPEIDARVLNLINRVADSGIPENADETGEAKPETVQLLREAAAHANVLLKNSDSLLPLSAKDITSIGVIGPNADAPVFSGGGSANLRPYKHTTALEGIAAALADAGNKVQVQYTLGAHAHKEAPLLGVKHLKTKSGEPGYDIEWFNEDPVQNPGAKKVHHSHGTTSFAFFNDNLPTDDILHQECWATMTGIFTPDVTGKYEFGAAATGLVDVYVDGKKIIDNSTKPVPGHVFFMTGTVEVCNTVELTAGKPVEIKLQFTSPVAARARGFTQIGAGSLSLEGRGGCRWGGGRAFGDDQGIKEAVDLAKKVDKVVLVVGLNNDWESEGYDRDHMELPRATNRLVSAVLEANKNTTVVVISGTPVAMPWADTASTIVHKPELKASSFFPDCE
;
A
#
# COMPACT_ATOMS: atom_id res chain seq x y z
N MET A 1 -13.70 -14.41 17.02
CA MET A 1 -12.84 -13.32 16.57
C MET A 1 -13.40 -12.80 15.27
N PRO A 2 -13.52 -11.48 15.12
CA PRO A 2 -13.37 -10.50 16.20
C PRO A 2 -14.50 -10.63 17.26
N GLY A 3 -14.47 -9.77 18.26
CA GLY A 3 -15.61 -9.53 19.17
C GLY A 3 -16.44 -8.33 18.67
N PRO A 4 -17.67 -8.15 19.17
CA PRO A 4 -18.40 -9.05 20.07
C PRO A 4 -18.76 -10.39 19.39
N PRO A 5 -18.87 -11.50 20.14
CA PRO A 5 -19.04 -12.83 19.55
C PRO A 5 -20.43 -13.03 18.95
N THR A 6 -20.51 -13.44 17.68
CA THR A 6 -21.78 -13.80 17.03
C THR A 6 -22.25 -15.21 17.41
N TRP A 7 -21.36 -16.22 17.27
CA TRP A 7 -21.72 -17.64 17.41
C TRP A 7 -21.53 -18.20 18.82
N ARG A 8 -20.74 -17.52 19.65
CA ARG A 8 -20.36 -17.96 21.01
C ARG A 8 -20.96 -17.07 22.10
N ALA A 9 -22.09 -16.44 21.79
CA ALA A 9 -22.96 -15.72 22.72
C ALA A 9 -24.25 -16.55 22.95
N ASP A 10 -25.42 -15.94 22.80
CA ASP A 10 -26.75 -16.56 22.95
C ASP A 10 -26.89 -17.91 22.22
N ALA A 11 -26.30 -18.04 21.03
CA ALA A 11 -26.34 -19.28 20.25
C ALA A 11 -25.67 -20.46 20.99
N LEU A 12 -24.50 -20.24 21.60
CA LEU A 12 -23.82 -21.26 22.40
C LEU A 12 -24.62 -21.59 23.66
N GLN A 13 -25.18 -20.58 24.33
CA GLN A 13 -26.03 -20.79 25.51
C GLN A 13 -27.22 -21.70 25.20
N ARG A 14 -27.91 -21.47 24.06
CA ARG A 14 -29.01 -22.34 23.60
C ARG A 14 -28.54 -23.77 23.35
N CYS A 15 -27.35 -23.96 22.77
CA CYS A 15 -26.77 -25.28 22.54
C CYS A 15 -26.43 -26.02 23.84
N VAL A 16 -25.96 -25.31 24.88
CA VAL A 16 -25.72 -25.89 26.22
C VAL A 16 -27.04 -26.30 26.87
N THR A 17 -28.04 -25.42 26.86
CA THR A 17 -29.39 -25.72 27.40
C THR A 17 -30.02 -26.93 26.69
N ALA A 18 -29.84 -27.03 25.37
CA ALA A 18 -30.33 -28.16 24.57
C ALA A 18 -29.44 -29.41 24.65
N GLN A 19 -28.39 -29.42 25.49
CA GLN A 19 -27.42 -30.51 25.63
C GLN A 19 -26.71 -30.92 24.32
N LYS A 20 -26.68 -30.03 23.32
CA LYS A 20 -25.93 -30.24 22.07
C LYS A 20 -24.43 -29.99 22.23
N VAL A 21 -24.07 -29.19 23.24
CA VAL A 21 -22.69 -28.94 23.66
C VAL A 21 -22.64 -29.13 25.17
N ARG A 22 -21.69 -29.92 25.66
CA ARG A 22 -21.56 -30.21 27.10
C ARG A 22 -20.54 -29.25 27.73
N VAL A 23 -20.80 -28.81 28.95
CA VAL A 23 -19.90 -27.90 29.69
C VAL A 23 -18.44 -28.39 29.75
N PRO A 24 -18.15 -29.69 30.01
CA PRO A 24 -16.77 -30.17 30.00
C PRO A 24 -16.02 -30.00 28.67
N GLU A 25 -16.75 -29.94 27.55
CA GLU A 25 -16.16 -29.70 26.23
C GLU A 25 -15.77 -28.22 26.04
N ILE A 26 -16.46 -27.30 26.71
CA ILE A 26 -16.14 -25.87 26.74
C ILE A 26 -14.91 -25.65 27.62
N ASP A 27 -14.91 -26.18 28.84
CA ASP A 27 -13.84 -25.99 29.82
C ASP A 27 -12.48 -26.43 29.28
N ALA A 28 -12.42 -27.62 28.65
CA ALA A 28 -11.20 -28.14 28.05
C ALA A 28 -10.63 -27.25 26.93
N ARG A 29 -11.48 -26.46 26.26
CA ARG A 29 -11.06 -25.59 25.15
C ARG A 29 -10.63 -24.21 25.63
N VAL A 30 -11.32 -23.65 26.62
CA VAL A 30 -11.07 -22.31 27.15
C VAL A 30 -9.81 -22.29 28.02
N LEU A 31 -9.64 -23.27 28.91
CA LEU A 31 -8.50 -23.30 29.85
C LEU A 31 -7.15 -23.41 29.14
N ASN A 32 -7.06 -24.17 28.05
CA ASN A 32 -5.82 -24.30 27.27
C ASN A 32 -5.38 -22.97 26.63
N LEU A 33 -6.33 -22.18 26.13
CA LEU A 33 -6.02 -20.87 25.55
C LEU A 33 -5.64 -19.87 26.65
N ILE A 34 -6.42 -19.80 27.73
CA ILE A 34 -6.16 -18.88 28.86
C ILE A 34 -4.79 -19.16 29.46
N ASN A 35 -4.48 -20.43 29.77
CA ASN A 35 -3.20 -20.79 30.38
C ASN A 35 -2.03 -20.39 29.46
N ARG A 36 -2.12 -20.70 28.15
CA ARG A 36 -1.08 -20.32 27.19
C ARG A 36 -0.88 -18.81 27.08
N VAL A 37 -1.95 -18.01 27.13
CA VAL A 37 -1.86 -16.55 27.05
C VAL A 37 -1.31 -15.97 28.35
N ALA A 38 -1.75 -16.49 29.50
CA ALA A 38 -1.26 -16.08 30.82
C ALA A 38 0.25 -16.33 30.97
N ASP A 39 0.76 -17.45 30.44
CA ASP A 39 2.19 -17.79 30.46
C ASP A 39 3.07 -16.80 29.69
N SER A 40 2.49 -15.95 28.83
CA SER A 40 3.26 -14.92 28.12
C SER A 40 3.75 -13.80 29.04
N GLY A 41 3.13 -13.62 30.22
CA GLY A 41 3.45 -12.53 31.15
C GLY A 41 3.10 -11.12 30.64
N ILE A 42 2.42 -11.01 29.49
CA ILE A 42 2.00 -9.73 28.93
C ILE A 42 0.78 -9.22 29.71
N PRO A 43 0.82 -8.00 30.28
CA PRO A 43 -0.33 -7.42 30.97
C PRO A 43 -1.53 -7.26 30.05
N GLU A 44 -2.73 -7.35 30.61
CA GLU A 44 -3.96 -7.02 29.90
C GLU A 44 -3.94 -5.55 29.47
N ASN A 45 -4.34 -5.26 28.22
CA ASN A 45 -4.31 -3.92 27.63
C ASN A 45 -2.93 -3.24 27.68
N ALA A 46 -1.85 -4.01 27.62
CA ALA A 46 -0.51 -3.45 27.49
C ALA A 46 -0.37 -2.63 26.21
N ASP A 47 0.36 -1.52 26.31
CA ASP A 47 0.67 -0.69 25.15
C ASP A 47 1.49 -1.48 24.11
N GLU A 48 1.12 -1.32 22.84
CA GLU A 48 1.94 -1.83 21.73
C GLU A 48 3.20 -0.97 21.61
N THR A 49 4.36 -1.61 21.78
CA THR A 49 5.66 -0.95 21.70
C THR A 49 6.55 -1.65 20.68
N GLY A 50 7.50 -0.91 20.10
CA GLY A 50 8.51 -1.49 19.24
C GLY A 50 9.31 -0.46 18.45
N GLU A 51 10.47 -0.87 17.98
CA GLU A 51 11.41 -0.04 17.24
C GLU A 51 12.22 -0.88 16.25
N ALA A 52 12.85 -0.23 15.27
CA ALA A 52 13.75 -0.87 14.31
C ALA A 52 15.13 -1.15 14.95
N LYS A 53 15.20 -2.15 15.84
CA LYS A 53 16.45 -2.54 16.50
C LYS A 53 17.51 -2.99 15.47
N PRO A 54 18.76 -2.51 15.54
CA PRO A 54 19.79 -2.82 14.54
C PRO A 54 19.97 -4.31 14.26
N GLU A 55 19.95 -5.16 15.27
CA GLU A 55 20.08 -6.61 15.16
C GLU A 55 18.88 -7.27 14.46
N THR A 56 17.67 -6.74 14.67
CA THR A 56 16.46 -7.22 13.98
C THR A 56 16.47 -6.77 12.53
N VAL A 57 16.86 -5.52 12.26
CA VAL A 57 17.01 -5.00 10.90
C VAL A 57 18.04 -5.81 10.12
N GLN A 58 19.17 -6.15 10.74
CA GLN A 58 20.20 -6.97 10.11
C GLN A 58 19.69 -8.39 9.80
N LEU A 59 19.03 -9.04 10.75
CA LEU A 59 18.44 -10.37 10.54
C LEU A 59 17.41 -10.37 9.40
N LEU A 60 16.52 -9.37 9.36
CA LEU A 60 15.53 -9.23 8.29
C LEU A 60 16.20 -8.99 6.94
N ARG A 61 17.27 -8.19 6.89
CA ARG A 61 18.08 -7.98 5.67
C ARG A 61 18.74 -9.25 5.18
N GLU A 62 19.25 -10.09 6.08
CA GLU A 62 19.85 -11.39 5.75
C GLU A 62 18.80 -12.37 5.23
N ALA A 63 17.65 -12.46 5.91
CA ALA A 63 16.53 -13.29 5.47
C ALA A 63 16.03 -12.89 4.07
N ALA A 64 15.82 -11.59 3.83
CA ALA A 64 15.42 -11.07 2.52
C ALA A 64 16.50 -11.34 1.45
N ALA A 65 17.79 -11.26 1.79
CA ALA A 65 18.87 -11.56 0.86
C ALA A 65 18.87 -13.04 0.43
N HIS A 66 18.64 -13.96 1.36
CA HIS A 66 18.55 -15.40 1.10
C HIS A 66 17.28 -15.81 0.35
N ALA A 67 16.25 -14.96 0.35
CA ALA A 67 15.00 -15.20 -0.37
C ALA A 67 15.07 -14.82 -1.86
N ASN A 68 16.11 -14.09 -2.28
CA ASN A 68 16.28 -13.68 -3.68
C ASN A 68 16.72 -14.86 -4.56
N VAL A 69 16.17 -14.93 -5.77
CA VAL A 69 16.48 -15.99 -6.74
C VAL A 69 17.07 -15.37 -8.01
N LEU A 70 18.32 -15.70 -8.32
CA LEU A 70 18.94 -15.36 -9.60
C LEU A 70 18.42 -16.32 -10.67
N LEU A 71 17.51 -15.86 -11.52
CA LEU A 71 16.89 -16.68 -12.55
C LEU A 71 17.75 -16.79 -13.81
N LYS A 72 18.47 -15.72 -14.17
CA LYS A 72 19.34 -15.67 -15.36
C LYS A 72 20.48 -14.68 -15.15
N ASN A 73 21.68 -15.01 -15.64
CA ASN A 73 22.85 -14.13 -15.68
C ASN A 73 23.80 -14.59 -16.79
N SER A 74 23.33 -14.64 -18.03
CA SER A 74 24.08 -15.22 -19.16
C SER A 74 25.32 -14.43 -19.55
N ASP A 75 25.30 -13.12 -19.32
CA ASP A 75 26.36 -12.19 -19.74
C ASP A 75 27.27 -11.80 -18.56
N SER A 76 27.14 -12.50 -17.41
CA SER A 76 27.88 -12.22 -16.18
C SER A 76 27.83 -10.76 -15.76
N LEU A 77 26.66 -10.12 -15.92
CA LEU A 77 26.44 -8.74 -15.52
C LEU A 77 26.45 -8.59 -14.00
N LEU A 78 25.97 -9.61 -13.29
CA LEU A 78 26.07 -9.70 -11.84
C LEU A 78 27.27 -10.57 -11.41
N PRO A 79 27.94 -10.22 -10.30
CA PRO A 79 27.69 -9.05 -9.44
C PRO A 79 28.08 -7.72 -10.12
N LEU A 80 27.35 -6.65 -9.81
CA LEU A 80 27.74 -5.30 -10.18
C LEU A 80 28.93 -4.86 -9.32
N SER A 81 29.94 -4.30 -9.97
CA SER A 81 31.07 -3.66 -9.31
C SER A 81 30.77 -2.17 -9.17
N ALA A 82 30.67 -1.70 -7.92
CA ALA A 82 30.45 -0.28 -7.66
C ALA A 82 31.57 0.61 -8.24
N LYS A 83 32.79 0.09 -8.38
CA LYS A 83 33.93 0.83 -8.94
C LYS A 83 33.80 1.08 -10.44
N ASP A 84 33.10 0.20 -11.15
CA ASP A 84 32.98 0.24 -12.62
C ASP A 84 31.75 1.00 -13.10
N ILE A 85 30.90 1.48 -12.19
CA ILE A 85 29.70 2.24 -12.51
C ILE A 85 30.06 3.72 -12.63
N THR A 86 30.02 4.25 -13.85
CA THR A 86 30.17 5.69 -14.10
C THR A 86 28.83 6.41 -14.28
N SER A 87 27.78 5.66 -14.63
CA SER A 87 26.40 6.13 -14.67
C SER A 87 25.41 4.96 -14.51
N ILE A 88 24.34 5.19 -13.75
CA ILE A 88 23.30 4.18 -13.50
C ILE A 88 21.90 4.79 -13.56
N GLY A 89 20.99 4.06 -14.22
CA GLY A 89 19.57 4.35 -14.22
C GLY A 89 18.81 3.27 -13.48
N VAL A 90 17.99 3.66 -12.50
CA VAL A 90 16.98 2.79 -11.89
C VAL A 90 15.66 3.13 -12.55
N ILE A 91 15.02 2.16 -13.18
CA ILE A 91 13.82 2.36 -13.98
C ILE A 91 12.71 1.46 -13.43
N GLY A 92 11.46 1.91 -13.49
CA GLY A 92 10.32 1.02 -13.38
C GLY A 92 9.38 1.32 -12.21
N PRO A 93 8.14 0.82 -12.29
CA PRO A 93 7.07 1.11 -11.34
C PRO A 93 7.36 0.66 -9.90
N ASN A 94 8.20 -0.37 -9.73
CA ASN A 94 8.52 -0.94 -8.42
C ASN A 94 9.85 -0.40 -7.85
N ALA A 95 10.53 0.52 -8.55
CA ALA A 95 11.82 1.03 -8.12
C ALA A 95 11.73 1.89 -6.84
N ASP A 96 10.76 2.81 -6.78
CA ASP A 96 10.54 3.70 -5.63
C ASP A 96 9.22 3.42 -4.90
N ALA A 97 8.65 2.24 -5.12
CA ALA A 97 7.41 1.80 -4.48
C ALA A 97 7.72 0.98 -3.20
N PRO A 98 7.03 1.22 -2.08
CA PRO A 98 7.23 0.47 -0.84
C PRO A 98 6.49 -0.88 -0.86
N VAL A 99 6.97 -1.83 -1.68
CA VAL A 99 6.40 -3.18 -1.80
C VAL A 99 7.18 -4.15 -0.92
N PHE A 100 6.72 -4.35 0.32
CA PHE A 100 7.38 -5.18 1.34
C PHE A 100 6.51 -6.32 1.86
N SER A 101 5.27 -6.47 1.39
CA SER A 101 4.39 -7.60 1.72
C SER A 101 3.24 -7.67 0.72
N GLY A 102 2.51 -8.79 0.72
CA GLY A 102 1.18 -8.85 0.10
C GLY A 102 0.16 -7.99 0.84
N GLY A 103 -1.04 -7.89 0.30
CA GLY A 103 -2.15 -7.19 0.96
C GLY A 103 -2.90 -8.05 1.98
N GLY A 104 -3.84 -7.44 2.69
CA GLY A 104 -4.70 -8.13 3.66
C GLY A 104 -4.07 -8.30 5.04
N SER A 105 -4.47 -9.34 5.77
CA SER A 105 -4.12 -9.54 7.19
C SER A 105 -2.62 -9.75 7.44
N ALA A 106 -1.83 -10.08 6.41
CA ALA A 106 -0.38 -10.22 6.51
C ALA A 106 0.37 -8.88 6.34
N ASN A 107 -0.33 -7.83 5.91
CA ASN A 107 0.25 -6.50 5.75
C ASN A 107 0.34 -5.79 7.09
N LEU A 108 1.52 -5.26 7.41
CA LEU A 108 1.77 -4.49 8.63
C LEU A 108 2.54 -3.22 8.29
N ARG A 109 2.40 -2.19 9.14
CA ARG A 109 3.22 -0.98 9.02
C ARG A 109 4.65 -1.29 9.47
N PRO A 110 5.67 -1.18 8.59
CA PRO A 110 7.04 -1.40 9.00
C PRO A 110 7.55 -0.20 9.82
N TYR A 111 8.40 -0.45 10.82
CA TYR A 111 9.12 0.62 11.54
C TYR A 111 10.00 1.44 10.59
N LYS A 112 10.61 0.75 9.62
CA LYS A 112 11.45 1.32 8.56
C LYS A 112 11.35 0.43 7.32
N HIS A 113 11.35 1.03 6.15
CA HIS A 113 11.48 0.32 4.88
C HIS A 113 12.51 1.04 3.99
N THR A 114 12.89 0.39 2.90
CA THR A 114 13.84 0.94 1.91
C THR A 114 13.40 0.49 0.52
N THR A 115 13.25 1.42 -0.41
CA THR A 115 12.88 1.09 -1.79
C THR A 115 14.08 0.57 -2.59
N ALA A 116 13.85 0.06 -3.80
CA ALA A 116 14.93 -0.40 -4.67
C ALA A 116 15.90 0.75 -4.98
N LEU A 117 15.31 1.89 -5.31
CA LEU A 117 16.00 3.12 -5.64
C LEU A 117 16.88 3.59 -4.48
N GLU A 118 16.30 3.68 -3.28
CA GLU A 118 17.02 4.08 -2.07
C GLU A 118 18.14 3.09 -1.73
N GLY A 119 17.86 1.79 -1.82
CA GLY A 119 18.84 0.75 -1.53
C GLY A 119 20.04 0.79 -2.49
N ILE A 120 19.80 0.95 -3.79
CA ILE A 120 20.87 1.02 -4.80
C ILE A 120 21.71 2.29 -4.60
N ALA A 121 21.07 3.42 -4.33
CA ALA A 121 21.78 4.67 -4.03
C ALA A 121 22.63 4.54 -2.77
N ALA A 122 22.10 3.94 -1.70
CA ALA A 122 22.84 3.70 -0.46
C ALA A 122 24.04 2.78 -0.69
N ALA A 123 23.86 1.64 -1.36
CA ALA A 123 24.96 0.69 -1.62
C ALA A 123 26.11 1.31 -2.42
N LEU A 124 25.81 2.16 -3.42
CA LEU A 124 26.84 2.89 -4.16
C LEU A 124 27.57 3.90 -3.27
N ALA A 125 26.84 4.63 -2.43
CA ALA A 125 27.43 5.59 -1.50
C ALA A 125 28.32 4.91 -0.46
N ASP A 126 27.88 3.78 0.09
CA ASP A 126 28.63 2.97 1.06
C ASP A 126 29.92 2.40 0.43
N ALA A 127 29.89 2.08 -0.87
CA ALA A 127 31.07 1.72 -1.66
C ALA A 127 32.01 2.89 -1.99
N GLY A 128 31.67 4.12 -1.59
CA GLY A 128 32.42 5.32 -1.91
C GLY A 128 32.22 5.84 -3.34
N ASN A 129 31.24 5.32 -4.09
CA ASN A 129 30.89 5.83 -5.41
C ASN A 129 29.95 7.03 -5.30
N LYS A 130 30.29 8.13 -5.98
CA LYS A 130 29.55 9.41 -5.97
C LYS A 130 28.60 9.58 -7.15
N VAL A 131 28.38 8.54 -7.95
CA VAL A 131 27.43 8.56 -9.07
C VAL A 131 26.03 8.90 -8.56
N GLN A 132 25.41 9.87 -9.21
CA GLN A 132 24.01 10.16 -9.00
C GLN A 132 23.16 9.07 -9.67
N VAL A 133 22.36 8.37 -8.87
CA VAL A 133 21.36 7.43 -9.38
C VAL A 133 20.24 8.22 -10.05
N GLN A 134 20.06 7.99 -11.36
CA GLN A 134 18.96 8.59 -12.11
C GLN A 134 17.74 7.68 -12.05
N TYR A 135 16.55 8.27 -12.00
CA TYR A 135 15.29 7.54 -11.87
C TYR A 135 14.23 8.00 -12.86
N THR A 136 13.46 7.05 -13.37
CA THR A 136 12.16 7.30 -14.00
C THR A 136 11.21 6.13 -13.81
N LEU A 137 9.92 6.41 -13.67
CA LEU A 137 8.89 5.39 -13.45
C LEU A 137 8.75 4.47 -14.69
N GLY A 138 8.86 5.02 -15.89
CA GLY A 138 8.72 4.29 -17.16
C GLY A 138 7.28 3.88 -17.50
N ALA A 139 6.60 3.14 -16.63
CA ALA A 139 5.20 2.77 -16.83
C ALA A 139 4.51 2.69 -15.47
N HIS A 140 3.20 2.94 -15.42
CA HIS A 140 2.42 2.64 -14.23
C HIS A 140 2.19 1.13 -14.12
N ALA A 141 2.23 0.60 -12.89
CA ALA A 141 1.83 -0.79 -12.61
C ALA A 141 0.92 -0.93 -11.38
N HIS A 142 0.43 0.17 -10.84
CA HIS A 142 -0.53 0.15 -9.74
C HIS A 142 -1.90 -0.35 -10.25
N LYS A 143 -2.63 -1.09 -9.41
CA LYS A 143 -4.03 -1.48 -9.66
C LYS A 143 -4.97 -0.33 -9.32
N GLU A 144 -4.79 0.23 -8.14
CA GLU A 144 -5.47 1.42 -7.61
C GLU A 144 -4.47 2.59 -7.56
N ALA A 145 -4.95 3.83 -7.48
CA ALA A 145 -4.08 5.00 -7.39
C ALA A 145 -3.05 4.85 -6.24
N PRO A 146 -1.76 5.21 -6.49
CA PRO A 146 -0.70 5.02 -5.52
C PRO A 146 -0.94 5.87 -4.28
N LEU A 147 -0.73 5.28 -3.10
CA LEU A 147 -0.97 5.93 -1.83
C LEU A 147 -0.09 7.18 -1.66
N LEU A 148 -0.67 8.27 -1.16
CA LEU A 148 0.06 9.51 -0.89
C LEU A 148 0.82 9.42 0.45
N GLY A 149 0.15 8.99 1.52
CA GLY A 149 0.71 8.78 2.87
C GLY A 149 1.59 9.94 3.39
N VAL A 150 2.47 9.63 4.35
CA VAL A 150 3.44 10.59 4.92
C VAL A 150 4.50 11.10 3.94
N LYS A 151 4.74 10.39 2.82
CA LYS A 151 5.73 10.79 1.82
C LYS A 151 5.27 12.02 1.03
N HIS A 152 3.95 12.12 0.78
CA HIS A 152 3.40 13.14 -0.11
C HIS A 152 2.43 14.12 0.57
N LEU A 153 1.90 13.80 1.76
CA LEU A 153 1.00 14.68 2.50
C LEU A 153 1.68 15.29 3.71
N LYS A 154 1.29 16.53 4.00
CA LYS A 154 1.54 17.21 5.28
C LYS A 154 0.23 17.70 5.88
N THR A 155 0.13 17.73 7.20
CA THR A 155 -0.97 18.41 7.90
C THR A 155 -0.93 19.91 7.63
N LYS A 156 -1.97 20.64 8.05
CA LYS A 156 -1.96 22.11 8.01
C LYS A 156 -0.87 22.72 8.89
N SER A 157 -0.44 22.01 9.95
CA SER A 157 0.68 22.41 10.80
C SER A 157 2.05 22.06 10.23
N GLY A 158 2.12 21.31 9.12
CA GLY A 158 3.37 20.95 8.45
C GLY A 158 3.94 19.58 8.83
N GLU A 159 3.28 18.83 9.71
CA GLU A 159 3.68 17.47 10.11
C GLU A 159 3.42 16.47 8.97
N PRO A 160 4.26 15.45 8.75
CA PRO A 160 3.99 14.41 7.74
C PRO A 160 2.67 13.69 8.00
N GLY A 161 1.83 13.53 6.98
CA GLY A 161 0.51 12.88 7.08
C GLY A 161 -0.66 13.84 6.88
N TYR A 162 -1.79 13.56 7.54
CA TYR A 162 -3.03 14.32 7.42
C TYR A 162 -3.83 14.31 8.73
N ASP A 163 -4.72 15.27 8.89
CA ASP A 163 -5.63 15.37 10.04
C ASP A 163 -6.95 14.64 9.75
N ILE A 164 -7.53 14.00 10.77
CA ILE A 164 -8.85 13.38 10.72
C ILE A 164 -9.72 14.00 11.81
N GLU A 165 -10.81 14.63 11.41
CA GLU A 165 -11.84 15.13 12.31
C GLU A 165 -13.07 14.23 12.24
N TRP A 166 -13.53 13.74 13.39
CA TRP A 166 -14.63 12.77 13.49
C TRP A 166 -15.91 13.41 14.03
N PHE A 167 -17.05 12.95 13.51
CA PHE A 167 -18.37 13.50 13.80
C PHE A 167 -19.42 12.39 13.98
N ASN A 168 -20.36 12.59 14.90
CA ASN A 168 -21.56 11.76 15.08
C ASN A 168 -22.79 12.31 14.32
N GLU A 169 -22.60 13.37 13.54
CA GLU A 169 -23.58 13.98 12.63
C GLU A 169 -22.88 14.31 11.32
N ASP A 170 -23.60 14.30 10.19
CA ASP A 170 -23.01 14.61 8.88
C ASP A 170 -22.53 16.07 8.81
N PRO A 171 -21.21 16.34 8.77
CA PRO A 171 -20.68 17.71 8.75
C PRO A 171 -20.91 18.42 7.40
N VAL A 172 -21.25 17.69 6.34
CA VAL A 172 -21.58 18.27 5.02
C VAL A 172 -23.00 18.80 5.01
N GLN A 173 -23.94 18.06 5.62
CA GLN A 173 -25.35 18.46 5.70
C GLN A 173 -25.63 19.38 6.90
N ASN A 174 -24.89 19.23 8.00
CA ASN A 174 -24.96 20.06 9.18
C ASN A 174 -23.61 20.77 9.43
N PRO A 175 -23.40 21.99 8.91
CA PRO A 175 -22.18 22.77 9.18
C PRO A 175 -21.93 23.08 10.66
N GLY A 176 -22.93 22.93 11.53
CA GLY A 176 -22.81 23.06 12.98
C GLY A 176 -22.44 21.76 13.71
N ALA A 177 -22.20 20.66 12.99
CA ALA A 177 -21.82 19.37 13.57
C ALA A 177 -20.57 19.53 14.44
N LYS A 178 -20.64 19.00 15.67
CA LYS A 178 -19.52 19.09 16.61
C LYS A 178 -18.52 17.98 16.32
N LYS A 179 -17.24 18.35 16.24
CA LYS A 179 -16.14 17.40 16.28
C LYS A 179 -16.14 16.69 17.63
N VAL A 180 -16.21 15.35 17.60
CA VAL A 180 -16.20 14.51 18.82
C VAL A 180 -14.84 13.89 19.08
N HIS A 181 -14.03 13.74 18.03
CA HIS A 181 -12.68 13.19 18.15
C HIS A 181 -11.77 13.73 17.03
N HIS A 182 -10.46 13.69 17.28
CA HIS A 182 -9.43 14.02 16.30
C HIS A 182 -8.38 12.91 16.31
N SER A 183 -7.90 12.56 15.12
CA SER A 183 -6.84 11.58 14.95
C SER A 183 -5.85 12.08 13.89
N HIS A 184 -4.64 11.54 13.90
CA HIS A 184 -3.60 11.85 12.93
C HIS A 184 -3.34 10.63 12.03
N GLY A 185 -3.48 10.81 10.72
CA GLY A 185 -3.31 9.75 9.74
C GLY A 185 -1.95 9.80 9.05
N THR A 186 -1.31 8.63 8.93
CA THR A 186 0.03 8.49 8.32
C THR A 186 0.06 7.61 7.06
N THR A 187 -1.04 6.90 6.80
CA THR A 187 -1.25 6.11 5.59
C THR A 187 -2.55 6.53 4.93
N SER A 188 -2.58 6.62 3.60
CA SER A 188 -3.83 6.86 2.85
C SER A 188 -4.54 5.56 2.45
N PHE A 189 -4.19 4.44 3.11
CA PHE A 189 -4.99 3.22 3.20
C PHE A 189 -5.47 3.11 4.65
N ALA A 190 -6.61 3.75 4.95
CA ALA A 190 -7.06 3.96 6.32
C ALA A 190 -8.24 3.04 6.64
N PHE A 191 -8.03 2.13 7.58
CA PHE A 191 -9.05 1.21 8.07
C PHE A 191 -9.36 1.54 9.53
N PHE A 192 -10.62 1.80 9.83
CA PHE A 192 -11.09 2.43 11.06
C PHE A 192 -11.78 1.43 12.00
N ASN A 193 -11.23 0.22 12.09
CA ASN A 193 -11.79 -0.84 12.93
C ASN A 193 -11.13 -0.93 14.31
N ASP A 194 -10.00 -0.25 14.49
CA ASP A 194 -9.16 -0.22 15.68
C ASP A 194 -8.73 1.21 16.00
N ASN A 195 -8.12 1.42 17.18
CA ASN A 195 -7.49 2.68 17.58
C ASN A 195 -8.39 3.93 17.53
N LEU A 196 -9.70 3.73 17.63
CA LEU A 196 -10.70 4.79 17.77
C LEU A 196 -11.40 4.70 19.12
N PRO A 197 -11.96 5.82 19.61
CA PRO A 197 -12.73 5.83 20.85
C PRO A 197 -13.88 4.82 20.84
N THR A 198 -14.29 4.43 22.03
CA THR A 198 -15.47 3.61 22.28
C THR A 198 -16.75 4.30 21.78
N ASP A 199 -17.81 3.50 21.64
CA ASP A 199 -19.08 3.90 21.03
C ASP A 199 -19.82 5.02 21.80
N ASP A 200 -19.43 5.33 23.03
CA ASP A 200 -19.95 6.47 23.81
C ASP A 200 -19.39 7.83 23.37
N ILE A 201 -18.22 7.85 22.71
CA ILE A 201 -17.59 9.07 22.18
C ILE A 201 -17.82 9.19 20.68
N LEU A 202 -17.53 8.14 19.93
CA LEU A 202 -17.67 8.10 18.48
C LEU A 202 -18.60 6.96 18.11
N HIS A 203 -19.74 7.22 17.50
CA HIS A 203 -20.70 6.17 17.16
C HIS A 203 -20.20 5.28 16.00
N GLN A 204 -20.83 4.12 15.79
CA GLN A 204 -20.63 3.33 14.57
C GLN A 204 -21.23 4.02 13.33
N GLU A 205 -22.33 4.74 13.52
CA GLU A 205 -22.87 5.70 12.55
C GLU A 205 -22.13 7.03 12.69
N CYS A 206 -21.06 7.18 11.91
CA CYS A 206 -20.19 8.36 11.98
C CYS A 206 -19.73 8.86 10.61
N TRP A 207 -19.11 10.04 10.64
CA TRP A 207 -18.49 10.74 9.51
C TRP A 207 -17.09 11.21 9.87
N ALA A 208 -16.25 11.42 8.86
CA ALA A 208 -14.96 12.05 9.06
C ALA A 208 -14.61 13.04 7.94
N THR A 209 -13.99 14.15 8.32
CA THR A 209 -13.31 15.06 7.40
C THR A 209 -11.82 14.83 7.52
N MET A 210 -11.16 14.43 6.43
CA MET A 210 -9.72 14.21 6.40
C MET A 210 -9.05 15.29 5.57
N THR A 211 -7.98 15.91 6.06
CA THR A 211 -7.34 17.03 5.36
C THR A 211 -5.82 16.91 5.36
N GLY A 212 -5.22 16.96 4.17
CA GLY A 212 -3.78 17.02 3.96
C GLY A 212 -3.39 18.02 2.87
N ILE A 213 -2.16 18.49 2.91
CA ILE A 213 -1.56 19.39 1.94
C ILE A 213 -0.64 18.57 1.04
N PHE A 214 -0.91 18.62 -0.26
CA PHE A 214 -0.09 18.00 -1.29
C PHE A 214 0.64 19.09 -2.08
N THR A 215 1.95 18.92 -2.28
CA THR A 215 2.74 19.83 -3.12
C THR A 215 3.26 19.05 -4.32
N PRO A 216 2.79 19.34 -5.55
CA PRO A 216 3.25 18.66 -6.76
C PRO A 216 4.71 19.04 -7.05
N ASP A 217 5.53 18.05 -7.43
CA ASP A 217 6.94 18.30 -7.80
C ASP A 217 7.09 18.80 -9.24
N VAL A 218 6.12 18.44 -10.10
CA VAL A 218 6.10 18.83 -11.52
C VAL A 218 4.75 19.40 -11.91
N THR A 219 4.75 20.37 -12.83
CA THR A 219 3.52 20.93 -13.40
C THR A 219 2.93 19.95 -14.39
N GLY A 220 1.60 19.78 -14.33
CA GLY A 220 0.84 19.01 -15.30
C GLY A 220 -0.33 18.28 -14.66
N LYS A 221 -0.77 17.25 -15.35
CA LYS A 221 -1.92 16.45 -14.98
C LYS A 221 -1.57 15.45 -13.86
N TYR A 222 -2.40 15.42 -12.83
CA TYR A 222 -2.36 14.43 -11.75
C TYR A 222 -3.66 13.65 -11.73
N GLU A 223 -3.57 12.34 -11.58
CA GLU A 223 -4.72 11.47 -11.34
C GLU A 223 -4.82 11.20 -9.85
N PHE A 224 -6.02 11.34 -9.30
CA PHE A 224 -6.36 10.93 -7.95
C PHE A 224 -7.42 9.84 -8.03
N GLY A 225 -7.36 8.91 -7.09
CA GLY A 225 -8.34 7.82 -6.93
C GLY A 225 -8.75 7.68 -5.48
N ALA A 226 -10.01 7.31 -5.25
CA ALA A 226 -10.49 6.95 -3.93
C ALA A 226 -11.59 5.89 -3.96
N ALA A 227 -11.59 5.06 -2.92
CA ALA A 227 -12.57 4.01 -2.66
C ALA A 227 -12.80 3.86 -1.15
N ALA A 228 -13.93 3.29 -0.74
CA ALA A 228 -14.25 3.14 0.68
C ALA A 228 -15.08 1.88 0.98
N THR A 229 -14.84 1.30 2.16
CA THR A 229 -15.88 0.55 2.88
C THR A 229 -16.67 1.57 3.71
N GLY A 230 -17.81 1.98 3.16
CA GLY A 230 -18.46 3.26 3.46
C GLY A 230 -18.60 4.08 2.17
N LEU A 231 -18.63 5.40 2.26
CA LEU A 231 -18.61 6.31 1.11
C LEU A 231 -17.50 7.34 1.28
N VAL A 232 -16.95 7.83 0.18
CA VAL A 232 -15.91 8.86 0.22
C VAL A 232 -15.97 9.84 -0.96
N ASP A 233 -15.99 11.14 -0.67
CA ASP A 233 -15.79 12.17 -1.71
C ASP A 233 -14.42 12.82 -1.54
N VAL A 234 -13.77 13.19 -2.63
CA VAL A 234 -12.47 13.89 -2.61
C VAL A 234 -12.59 15.28 -3.23
N TYR A 235 -11.98 16.24 -2.57
CA TYR A 235 -11.93 17.64 -2.98
C TYR A 235 -10.47 18.09 -3.09
N VAL A 236 -10.17 18.86 -4.12
CA VAL A 236 -8.89 19.56 -4.29
C VAL A 236 -9.18 21.06 -4.29
N ASP A 237 -8.59 21.79 -3.34
CA ASP A 237 -8.86 23.22 -3.09
C ASP A 237 -10.37 23.54 -3.04
N GLY A 238 -11.12 22.69 -2.35
CA GLY A 238 -12.57 22.83 -2.16
C GLY A 238 -13.43 22.41 -3.36
N LYS A 239 -12.85 22.11 -4.53
CA LYS A 239 -13.59 21.58 -5.67
C LYS A 239 -13.71 20.05 -5.57
N LYS A 240 -14.94 19.51 -5.57
CA LYS A 240 -15.15 18.05 -5.62
C LYS A 240 -14.60 17.50 -6.94
N ILE A 241 -13.69 16.55 -6.84
CA ILE A 241 -13.10 15.86 -8.01
C ILE A 241 -13.53 14.39 -8.07
N ILE A 242 -13.82 13.76 -6.93
CA ILE A 242 -14.29 12.37 -6.87
C ILE A 242 -15.61 12.35 -6.11
N ASP A 243 -16.61 11.71 -6.69
CA ASP A 243 -17.91 11.43 -6.10
C ASP A 243 -18.10 9.91 -6.00
N ASN A 244 -17.93 9.36 -4.80
CA ASN A 244 -18.24 7.96 -4.50
C ASN A 244 -19.49 7.86 -3.62
N SER A 245 -20.12 8.98 -3.26
CA SER A 245 -21.25 9.02 -2.31
C SER A 245 -22.62 9.10 -2.97
N THR A 246 -22.72 9.58 -4.20
CA THR A 246 -24.02 9.73 -4.90
C THR A 246 -24.47 8.42 -5.55
N LYS A 247 -23.55 7.69 -6.19
CA LYS A 247 -23.80 6.41 -6.88
C LYS A 247 -22.62 5.44 -6.66
N PRO A 248 -22.38 4.99 -5.41
CA PRO A 248 -21.31 4.03 -5.13
C PRO A 248 -21.50 2.76 -5.96
N VAL A 249 -20.43 2.27 -6.56
CA VAL A 249 -20.40 0.98 -7.25
C VAL A 249 -19.67 -0.02 -6.36
N PRO A 250 -20.27 -1.18 -6.05
CA PRO A 250 -19.61 -2.19 -5.22
C PRO A 250 -18.31 -2.72 -5.82
N GLY A 251 -17.28 -2.88 -5.00
CA GLY A 251 -15.93 -3.26 -5.44
C GLY A 251 -15.16 -4.12 -4.44
N HIS A 252 -13.83 -4.08 -4.57
CA HIS A 252 -12.92 -5.07 -3.98
C HIS A 252 -12.13 -4.56 -2.77
N VAL A 253 -12.11 -3.25 -2.53
CA VAL A 253 -11.29 -2.68 -1.45
C VAL A 253 -11.78 -3.17 -0.08
N PHE A 254 -10.83 -3.31 0.86
CA PHE A 254 -11.07 -3.85 2.21
C PHE A 254 -11.81 -5.20 2.17
N PHE A 255 -11.16 -6.25 1.63
CA PHE A 255 -11.70 -7.62 1.60
C PHE A 255 -13.04 -7.74 0.86
N MET A 256 -13.17 -7.03 -0.27
CA MET A 256 -14.39 -6.96 -1.06
C MET A 256 -15.60 -6.35 -0.34
N THR A 257 -15.41 -5.58 0.75
CA THR A 257 -16.54 -4.95 1.45
C THR A 257 -16.78 -3.50 1.04
N GLY A 258 -15.88 -2.89 0.27
CA GLY A 258 -15.97 -1.51 -0.18
C GLY A 258 -16.26 -1.31 -1.67
N THR A 259 -16.22 -0.06 -2.11
CA THR A 259 -16.53 0.36 -3.48
C THR A 259 -15.38 0.14 -4.46
N VAL A 260 -15.66 0.27 -5.76
CA VAL A 260 -14.60 0.44 -6.77
C VAL A 260 -13.93 1.80 -6.58
N GLU A 261 -12.67 1.90 -6.99
CA GLU A 261 -11.99 3.18 -7.07
C GLU A 261 -12.62 4.07 -8.14
N VAL A 262 -12.90 5.31 -7.75
CA VAL A 262 -13.31 6.37 -8.67
C VAL A 262 -12.13 7.30 -8.86
N CYS A 263 -11.65 7.38 -10.10
CA CYS A 263 -10.53 8.24 -10.47
C CYS A 263 -10.99 9.53 -11.15
N ASN A 264 -10.26 10.61 -10.92
CA ASN A 264 -10.37 11.81 -11.71
C ASN A 264 -9.02 12.52 -11.79
N THR A 265 -8.88 13.40 -12.77
CA THR A 265 -7.64 14.11 -13.05
C THR A 265 -7.79 15.62 -12.90
N VAL A 266 -6.74 16.25 -12.39
CA VAL A 266 -6.65 17.71 -12.23
C VAL A 266 -5.30 18.23 -12.73
N GLU A 267 -5.27 19.46 -13.21
CA GLU A 267 -4.04 20.16 -13.55
C GLU A 267 -3.48 20.85 -12.31
N LEU A 268 -2.23 20.53 -11.96
CA LEU A 268 -1.52 21.12 -10.83
C LEU A 268 -0.23 21.82 -11.29
N THR A 269 0.21 22.81 -10.51
CA THR A 269 1.43 23.58 -10.80
C THR A 269 2.52 23.22 -9.80
N ALA A 270 3.71 22.85 -10.29
CA ALA A 270 4.86 22.51 -9.45
C ALA A 270 5.09 23.53 -8.32
N GLY A 271 5.36 23.03 -7.12
CA GLY A 271 5.65 23.85 -5.94
C GLY A 271 4.46 24.63 -5.37
N LYS A 272 3.27 24.59 -6.00
CA LYS A 272 2.06 25.22 -5.46
C LYS A 272 1.30 24.21 -4.58
N PRO A 273 1.28 24.39 -3.25
CA PRO A 273 0.54 23.48 -2.37
C PRO A 273 -0.96 23.55 -2.64
N VAL A 274 -1.62 22.41 -2.57
CA VAL A 274 -3.08 22.27 -2.67
C VAL A 274 -3.62 21.48 -1.48
N GLU A 275 -4.81 21.84 -1.03
CA GLU A 275 -5.53 21.09 0.01
C GLU A 275 -6.24 19.90 -0.63
N ILE A 276 -5.92 18.69 -0.16
CA ILE A 276 -6.67 17.47 -0.42
C ILE A 276 -7.57 17.21 0.77
N LYS A 277 -8.88 17.27 0.56
CA LYS A 277 -9.89 17.01 1.58
C LYS A 277 -10.74 15.82 1.19
N LEU A 278 -10.94 14.88 2.11
CA LEU A 278 -11.87 13.78 1.96
C LEU A 278 -13.06 13.94 2.90
N GLN A 279 -14.24 13.61 2.42
CA GLN A 279 -15.43 13.46 3.25
C GLN A 279 -15.85 11.99 3.28
N PHE A 280 -15.66 11.35 4.42
CA PHE A 280 -15.94 9.95 4.66
C PHE A 280 -17.27 9.78 5.38
N THR A 281 -18.04 8.76 4.97
CA THR A 281 -19.26 8.30 5.61
C THR A 281 -19.11 6.83 5.96
N SER A 282 -19.32 6.47 7.23
CA SER A 282 -19.23 5.08 7.70
C SER A 282 -20.20 4.13 6.97
N PRO A 283 -19.95 2.80 6.96
CA PRO A 283 -20.87 1.82 6.41
C PRO A 283 -22.29 1.90 7.01
N VAL A 284 -22.41 2.15 8.31
CA VAL A 284 -23.72 2.24 8.99
C VAL A 284 -24.49 3.47 8.49
N ALA A 285 -23.83 4.64 8.44
CA ALA A 285 -24.43 5.87 7.91
C ALA A 285 -24.79 5.75 6.42
N ALA A 286 -23.98 5.03 5.63
CA ALA A 286 -24.26 4.78 4.22
C ALA A 286 -25.50 3.89 4.04
N ARG A 287 -25.68 2.85 4.86
CA ARG A 287 -26.89 2.01 4.87
C ARG A 287 -28.13 2.79 5.27
N ALA A 288 -28.02 3.70 6.24
CA ALA A 288 -29.12 4.60 6.63
C ALA A 288 -29.59 5.49 5.46
N ARG A 289 -28.74 5.75 4.47
CA ARG A 289 -29.07 6.45 3.20
C ARG A 289 -29.61 5.53 2.10
N GLY A 290 -29.78 4.23 2.37
CA GLY A 290 -30.28 3.24 1.41
C GLY A 290 -29.19 2.47 0.65
N PHE A 291 -27.90 2.69 0.93
CA PHE A 291 -26.81 1.94 0.31
C PHE A 291 -26.53 0.65 1.10
N THR A 292 -27.36 -0.37 0.90
CA THR A 292 -27.29 -1.63 1.66
C THR A 292 -26.23 -2.61 1.15
N GLN A 293 -25.79 -2.46 -0.11
CA GLN A 293 -24.74 -3.27 -0.72
C GLN A 293 -23.64 -2.36 -1.28
N ILE A 294 -22.53 -2.25 -0.54
CA ILE A 294 -21.38 -1.40 -0.90
C ILE A 294 -20.17 -2.25 -1.32
N GLY A 295 -20.12 -3.52 -0.94
CA GLY A 295 -19.06 -4.46 -1.29
C GLY A 295 -19.49 -5.55 -2.29
N ALA A 296 -18.51 -6.11 -3.01
CA ALA A 296 -18.69 -7.26 -3.89
C ALA A 296 -18.64 -8.63 -3.16
N GLY A 297 -18.23 -8.65 -1.90
CA GLY A 297 -18.07 -9.86 -1.07
C GLY A 297 -19.21 -10.09 -0.07
N SER A 298 -19.18 -11.25 0.59
CA SER A 298 -20.15 -11.66 1.62
C SER A 298 -19.68 -11.37 3.05
N LEU A 299 -18.46 -10.84 3.23
CA LEU A 299 -17.93 -10.51 4.54
C LEU A 299 -18.69 -9.29 5.09
N SER A 300 -19.35 -9.46 6.23
CA SER A 300 -19.94 -8.34 6.98
C SER A 300 -18.94 -7.87 8.03
N LEU A 301 -18.24 -6.79 7.72
CA LEU A 301 -17.47 -6.04 8.71
C LEU A 301 -18.43 -5.02 9.36
N GLU A 302 -18.92 -5.35 10.54
CA GLU A 302 -19.58 -4.37 11.40
C GLU A 302 -18.48 -3.51 12.05
N GLY A 303 -18.40 -2.25 11.63
CA GLY A 303 -17.37 -1.31 12.06
C GLY A 303 -17.53 0.05 11.38
N ARG A 304 -16.68 1.00 11.75
CA ARG A 304 -16.67 2.35 11.18
C ARG A 304 -16.13 2.40 9.75
N GLY A 305 -15.57 1.29 9.26
CA GLY A 305 -15.20 1.11 7.87
C GLY A 305 -13.81 1.65 7.55
N GLY A 306 -13.65 2.30 6.41
CA GLY A 306 -12.33 2.70 5.94
C GLY A 306 -12.38 3.31 4.56
N CYS A 307 -11.36 4.10 4.23
CA CYS A 307 -11.17 4.60 2.88
C CYS A 307 -9.71 4.52 2.46
N ARG A 308 -9.52 4.30 1.17
CA ARG A 308 -8.25 4.38 0.48
C ARG A 308 -8.30 5.54 -0.47
N TRP A 309 -7.21 6.30 -0.54
CA TRP A 309 -7.00 7.27 -1.60
C TRP A 309 -5.53 7.36 -1.99
N GLY A 310 -5.34 7.79 -3.21
CA GLY A 310 -4.03 7.91 -3.81
C GLY A 310 -4.02 8.97 -4.89
N GLY A 311 -2.83 9.24 -5.38
CA GLY A 311 -2.67 10.07 -6.56
C GLY A 311 -1.21 10.22 -6.97
N GLY A 312 -1.02 10.65 -8.20
CA GLY A 312 0.29 10.86 -8.77
C GLY A 312 0.22 11.53 -10.12
N ARG A 313 1.40 11.87 -10.67
CA ARG A 313 1.51 12.42 -12.02
C ARG A 313 0.86 11.45 -13.02
N ALA A 314 -0.06 11.95 -13.82
CA ALA A 314 -0.71 11.21 -14.89
C ALA A 314 0.08 11.43 -16.19
N PHE A 315 0.50 10.34 -16.83
CA PHE A 315 1.12 10.37 -18.14
C PHE A 315 0.76 9.11 -18.92
N GLY A 316 0.81 9.20 -20.26
CA GLY A 316 0.53 8.06 -21.12
C GLY A 316 1.70 7.06 -21.15
N ASP A 317 1.40 5.79 -21.35
CA ASP A 317 2.40 4.72 -21.39
C ASP A 317 3.53 5.00 -22.39
N ASP A 318 3.21 5.50 -23.58
CA ASP A 318 4.22 5.82 -24.61
C ASP A 318 5.18 6.93 -24.17
N GLN A 319 4.67 7.94 -23.44
CA GLN A 319 5.50 9.00 -22.89
C GLN A 319 6.44 8.45 -21.82
N GLY A 320 5.92 7.66 -20.88
CA GLY A 320 6.73 7.07 -19.82
C GLY A 320 7.80 6.13 -20.37
N ILE A 321 7.44 5.26 -21.33
CA ILE A 321 8.39 4.34 -21.97
C ILE A 321 9.47 5.12 -22.71
N LYS A 322 9.11 6.22 -23.38
CA LYS A 322 10.09 7.10 -24.01
C LYS A 322 11.05 7.71 -22.98
N GLU A 323 10.54 8.23 -21.86
CA GLU A 323 11.37 8.77 -20.76
C GLU A 323 12.34 7.70 -20.22
N ALA A 324 11.88 6.44 -20.09
CA ALA A 324 12.71 5.30 -19.70
C ALA A 324 13.79 4.92 -20.72
N VAL A 325 13.44 4.84 -22.00
CA VAL A 325 14.39 4.55 -23.08
C VAL A 325 15.45 5.65 -23.20
N ASP A 326 15.03 6.92 -23.08
CA ASP A 326 15.94 8.06 -23.13
C ASP A 326 16.94 8.04 -21.96
N LEU A 327 16.51 7.60 -20.76
CA LEU A 327 17.41 7.39 -19.63
C LEU A 327 18.33 6.18 -19.88
N ALA A 328 17.79 5.03 -20.30
CA ALA A 328 18.55 3.81 -20.52
C ALA A 328 19.71 4.00 -21.51
N LYS A 329 19.53 4.84 -22.54
CA LYS A 329 20.57 5.18 -23.53
C LYS A 329 21.71 6.05 -22.97
N LYS A 330 21.49 6.76 -21.86
CA LYS A 330 22.43 7.73 -21.28
C LYS A 330 23.29 7.15 -20.16
N VAL A 331 22.99 5.93 -19.72
CA VAL A 331 23.64 5.30 -18.56
C VAL A 331 24.34 4.01 -18.94
N ASP A 332 25.40 3.66 -18.22
CA ASP A 332 26.18 2.45 -18.50
C ASP A 332 25.44 1.20 -18.06
N LYS A 333 24.77 1.28 -16.90
CA LYS A 333 24.03 0.19 -16.26
C LYS A 333 22.60 0.60 -15.99
N VAL A 334 21.67 -0.33 -16.20
CA VAL A 334 20.26 -0.15 -15.83
C VAL A 334 19.84 -1.22 -14.84
N VAL A 335 19.16 -0.80 -13.78
CA VAL A 335 18.40 -1.71 -12.92
C VAL A 335 16.92 -1.43 -13.13
N LEU A 336 16.25 -2.31 -13.86
CA LEU A 336 14.84 -2.21 -14.19
C LEU A 336 14.01 -3.01 -13.18
N VAL A 337 13.24 -2.32 -12.34
CA VAL A 337 12.47 -2.91 -11.24
C VAL A 337 10.99 -2.91 -11.58
N VAL A 338 10.45 -4.10 -11.81
CA VAL A 338 9.07 -4.35 -12.23
C VAL A 338 8.45 -5.42 -11.35
N GLY A 339 7.15 -5.63 -11.45
CA GLY A 339 6.48 -6.65 -10.66
C GLY A 339 5.02 -6.37 -10.39
N LEU A 340 4.55 -6.98 -9.30
CA LEU A 340 3.24 -6.78 -8.71
C LEU A 340 3.37 -5.90 -7.46
N ASN A 341 2.24 -5.73 -6.76
CA ASN A 341 2.19 -5.07 -5.46
C ASN A 341 1.08 -5.72 -4.60
N ASN A 342 0.86 -5.17 -3.41
CA ASN A 342 -0.15 -5.60 -2.45
C ASN A 342 -1.62 -5.37 -2.89
N ASP A 343 -1.85 -4.75 -4.05
CA ASP A 343 -3.19 -4.61 -4.65
C ASP A 343 -3.46 -5.67 -5.71
N TRP A 344 -2.39 -6.20 -6.32
CA TRP A 344 -2.50 -7.32 -7.25
C TRP A 344 -2.53 -8.66 -6.50
N GLU A 345 -1.73 -8.79 -5.44
CA GLU A 345 -1.66 -9.98 -4.60
C GLU A 345 -2.14 -9.64 -3.18
N SER A 346 -3.39 -9.96 -2.88
CA SER A 346 -4.06 -9.54 -1.64
C SER A 346 -5.09 -10.56 -1.18
N GLU A 347 -5.34 -10.58 0.13
CA GLU A 347 -6.42 -11.38 0.71
C GLU A 347 -7.78 -10.96 0.15
N GLY A 348 -8.63 -11.96 -0.12
CA GLY A 348 -10.03 -11.79 -0.51
C GLY A 348 -10.30 -12.01 -1.99
N TYR A 349 -9.27 -11.98 -2.85
CA TYR A 349 -9.42 -12.29 -4.27
C TYR A 349 -8.15 -12.89 -4.86
N ASP A 350 -8.32 -13.67 -5.92
CA ASP A 350 -7.22 -14.20 -6.72
C ASP A 350 -6.89 -13.25 -7.88
N ARG A 351 -5.68 -13.41 -8.46
CA ARG A 351 -5.33 -12.74 -9.73
C ARG A 351 -6.06 -13.41 -10.89
N ASP A 352 -6.56 -12.61 -11.83
CA ASP A 352 -7.23 -13.11 -13.03
C ASP A 352 -6.26 -13.77 -14.03
N HIS A 353 -4.98 -13.38 -13.98
CA HIS A 353 -3.95 -13.83 -14.91
C HIS A 353 -2.53 -13.69 -14.33
N MET A 354 -1.55 -14.27 -15.00
CA MET A 354 -0.13 -14.21 -14.63
C MET A 354 0.63 -13.01 -15.23
N GLU A 355 0.00 -12.19 -16.08
CA GLU A 355 0.68 -11.06 -16.74
C GLU A 355 1.18 -10.01 -15.74
N LEU A 356 2.29 -9.34 -16.12
CA LEU A 356 2.71 -8.10 -15.47
C LEU A 356 1.73 -6.96 -15.78
N PRO A 357 1.51 -6.00 -14.85
CA PRO A 357 0.45 -5.02 -15.00
C PRO A 357 0.69 -4.03 -16.15
N ARG A 358 -0.40 -3.61 -16.81
CA ARG A 358 -0.43 -2.48 -17.77
C ARG A 358 0.67 -2.59 -18.84
N ALA A 359 1.39 -1.51 -19.13
CA ALA A 359 2.44 -1.47 -20.14
C ALA A 359 3.80 -2.02 -19.68
N THR A 360 3.89 -2.71 -18.55
CA THR A 360 5.17 -3.16 -17.97
C THR A 360 5.96 -4.06 -18.92
N ASN A 361 5.33 -5.02 -19.61
CA ASN A 361 6.03 -5.86 -20.59
C ASN A 361 6.63 -5.07 -21.77
N ARG A 362 5.93 -4.01 -22.21
CA ARG A 362 6.41 -3.10 -23.27
C ARG A 362 7.59 -2.26 -22.77
N LEU A 363 7.52 -1.75 -21.55
CA LEU A 363 8.62 -1.04 -20.89
C LEU A 363 9.88 -1.91 -20.84
N VAL A 364 9.75 -3.16 -20.36
CA VAL A 364 10.89 -4.07 -20.25
C VAL A 364 11.53 -4.33 -21.60
N SER A 365 10.72 -4.66 -22.61
CA SER A 365 11.22 -4.92 -23.96
C SER A 365 11.96 -3.71 -24.54
N ALA A 366 11.41 -2.50 -24.39
CA ALA A 366 12.00 -1.27 -24.91
C ALA A 366 13.32 -0.90 -24.20
N VAL A 367 13.40 -1.09 -22.88
CA VAL A 367 14.64 -0.82 -22.11
C VAL A 367 15.73 -1.85 -22.45
N LEU A 368 15.40 -3.13 -22.57
CA LEU A 368 16.34 -4.18 -22.98
C LEU A 368 16.88 -3.98 -24.42
N GLU A 369 16.08 -3.38 -25.30
CA GLU A 369 16.55 -2.98 -26.63
C GLU A 369 17.51 -1.79 -26.55
N ALA A 370 17.18 -0.80 -25.73
CA ALA A 370 17.95 0.43 -25.57
C ALA A 370 19.30 0.25 -24.84
N ASN A 371 19.38 -0.67 -23.89
CA ASN A 371 20.59 -0.94 -23.11
C ASN A 371 20.74 -2.43 -22.76
N LYS A 372 21.81 -3.06 -23.27
CA LYS A 372 22.12 -4.48 -23.03
C LYS A 372 22.65 -4.77 -21.63
N ASN A 373 23.14 -3.77 -20.91
CA ASN A 373 23.57 -3.86 -19.53
C ASN A 373 22.41 -3.61 -18.55
N THR A 374 21.24 -4.19 -18.84
CA THR A 374 20.04 -4.06 -18.02
C THR A 374 19.89 -5.31 -17.16
N THR A 375 19.84 -5.12 -15.84
CA THR A 375 19.35 -6.15 -14.92
C THR A 375 17.87 -5.94 -14.65
N VAL A 376 17.05 -6.96 -14.92
CA VAL A 376 15.61 -6.92 -14.60
C VAL A 376 15.38 -7.55 -13.23
N VAL A 377 14.75 -6.79 -12.33
CA VAL A 377 14.30 -7.24 -11.01
C VAL A 377 12.79 -7.39 -11.05
N VAL A 378 12.30 -8.58 -10.73
CA VAL A 378 10.86 -8.89 -10.69
C VAL A 378 10.43 -9.08 -9.24
N ILE A 379 9.57 -8.19 -8.75
CA ILE A 379 8.98 -8.26 -7.40
C ILE A 379 7.61 -8.91 -7.48
N SER A 380 7.43 -10.08 -6.88
CA SER A 380 6.13 -10.76 -6.82
C SER A 380 6.14 -11.87 -5.77
N GLY A 381 4.99 -12.12 -5.15
CA GLY A 381 4.79 -13.25 -4.24
C GLY A 381 4.60 -14.59 -4.97
N THR A 382 4.07 -14.54 -6.19
CA THR A 382 3.80 -15.73 -7.03
C THR A 382 4.27 -15.53 -8.48
N PRO A 383 4.38 -16.59 -9.30
CA PRO A 383 4.94 -16.48 -10.66
C PRO A 383 4.21 -15.46 -11.55
N VAL A 384 4.98 -14.79 -12.42
CA VAL A 384 4.48 -13.87 -13.46
C VAL A 384 5.01 -14.26 -14.84
N ALA A 385 4.24 -13.98 -15.89
CA ALA A 385 4.66 -14.18 -17.26
C ALA A 385 5.77 -13.19 -17.63
N MET A 386 6.84 -13.68 -18.26
CA MET A 386 7.99 -12.89 -18.71
C MET A 386 8.23 -13.12 -20.21
N PRO A 387 7.38 -12.58 -21.11
CA PRO A 387 7.52 -12.80 -22.56
C PRO A 387 8.83 -12.26 -23.16
N TRP A 388 9.57 -11.44 -22.40
CA TRP A 388 10.86 -10.85 -22.75
C TRP A 388 12.06 -11.61 -22.13
N ALA A 389 11.84 -12.74 -21.46
CA ALA A 389 12.89 -13.47 -20.73
C ALA A 389 14.04 -13.96 -21.63
N ASP A 390 13.74 -14.30 -22.89
CA ASP A 390 14.77 -14.72 -23.86
C ASP A 390 15.72 -13.57 -24.21
N THR A 391 15.20 -12.34 -24.28
CA THR A 391 15.96 -11.12 -24.59
C THR A 391 16.75 -10.59 -23.39
N ALA A 392 16.26 -10.79 -22.17
CA ALA A 392 16.96 -10.36 -20.97
C ALA A 392 18.16 -11.28 -20.68
N SER A 393 19.35 -10.73 -20.51
CA SER A 393 20.54 -11.51 -20.11
C SER A 393 20.59 -11.76 -18.61
N THR A 394 19.99 -10.86 -17.81
CA THR A 394 20.06 -10.89 -16.35
C THR A 394 18.69 -10.66 -15.73
N ILE A 395 18.22 -11.63 -14.94
CA ILE A 395 16.90 -11.61 -14.29
C ILE A 395 17.06 -12.06 -12.83
N VAL A 396 16.57 -11.24 -11.91
CA VAL A 396 16.49 -11.55 -10.48
C VAL A 396 15.01 -11.53 -10.07
N HIS A 397 14.52 -12.62 -9.50
CA HIS A 397 13.23 -12.65 -8.82
C HIS A 397 13.42 -12.35 -7.34
N LYS A 398 12.58 -11.46 -6.81
CA LYS A 398 12.64 -11.02 -5.42
C LYS A 398 11.25 -11.07 -4.79
N PRO A 399 11.08 -11.74 -3.64
CA PRO A 399 9.92 -11.52 -2.81
C PRO A 399 10.00 -10.16 -2.09
N GLU A 400 11.22 -9.67 -1.75
CA GLU A 400 11.48 -8.37 -1.11
C GLU A 400 12.86 -7.80 -1.53
N LEU A 401 13.05 -6.47 -1.50
CA LEU A 401 14.24 -5.79 -2.05
C LEU A 401 15.42 -5.66 -1.07
N LYS A 402 16.62 -6.13 -1.49
CA LYS A 402 17.94 -5.66 -1.02
C LYS A 402 18.82 -5.22 -2.20
N ALA A 403 19.65 -4.19 -2.00
CA ALA A 403 20.65 -3.73 -2.96
C ALA A 403 21.98 -4.51 -2.93
N SER A 404 22.36 -5.13 -1.80
CA SER A 404 23.61 -5.90 -1.70
C SER A 404 23.62 -7.19 -2.55
N SER A 405 22.48 -7.64 -3.09
CA SER A 405 22.47 -8.72 -4.08
C SER A 405 23.08 -8.30 -5.42
N PHE A 406 23.25 -6.99 -5.62
CA PHE A 406 23.99 -6.42 -6.75
C PHE A 406 25.46 -6.21 -6.42
N PHE A 407 25.77 -5.81 -5.19
CA PHE A 407 27.10 -5.39 -4.75
C PHE A 407 27.55 -6.26 -3.57
N PRO A 408 28.27 -7.38 -3.82
CA PRO A 408 28.73 -8.27 -2.76
C PRO A 408 29.80 -7.63 -1.84
N ASP A 409 30.39 -6.50 -2.25
CA ASP A 409 31.44 -5.78 -1.51
C ASP A 409 30.89 -4.68 -0.57
N CYS A 410 29.56 -4.59 -0.37
CA CYS A 410 28.93 -3.57 0.47
C CYS A 410 28.19 -4.23 1.64
N GLU A 411 28.74 -4.10 2.86
CA GLU A 411 28.13 -4.50 4.13
C GLU A 411 27.09 -3.50 4.63
#